data_AF-A0A0J1DKW2-F1
#
_entry.id   AF-A0A0J1DKW2-F1
#
_cell.length_a   1.000
_cell.length_b   1.000
_cell.length_c   1.000
_cell.angle_alpha   90.00
_cell.angle_beta   90.00
_cell.angle_gamma   90.00
#
_symmetry.space_group_name_H-M   'P 1'
#
loop_
_entity.id
_entity.type
_entity.pdbx_description
1 polymer ?
#
loop_
_entity_poly.entity_id
_entity_poly.type
_entity_poly.pdbx_seq_one_letter_code
_entity_poly.pdbx_strand_id
1 'polypeptide(L)'
;MGYQQVLRQARDLLEAEIADLRRQLEHKEASLKRLQAFLREPQPAGERTSLTQEIVTVLYNLVQDRDAGVPAREVVEAFTQRRGDVNESTIRSTLYQVTRKLSPTPVKVGDGVKHVKVRKHGPLYDVEEISPETLTINR
;
A
#
# COMPACT_ATOMS: atom_id res chain seq x y z
N MET A 1 13.72 -35.01 40.03
CA MET A 1 13.63 -34.34 38.71
C MET A 1 14.89 -33.48 38.56
N GLY A 2 15.77 -33.81 37.62
CA GLY A 2 17.02 -33.05 37.44
C GLY A 2 16.79 -31.77 36.64
N TYR A 3 17.51 -30.70 36.97
CA TYR A 3 17.45 -29.40 36.27
C TYR A 3 17.62 -29.54 34.74
N GLN A 4 18.47 -30.48 34.29
CA GLN A 4 18.66 -30.80 32.87
C GLN A 4 17.41 -31.41 32.20
N GLN A 5 16.58 -32.18 32.93
CA GLN A 5 15.34 -32.72 32.38
C GLN A 5 14.29 -31.62 32.21
N VAL A 6 14.21 -30.67 33.14
CA VAL A 6 13.30 -29.52 33.06
C VAL A 6 13.67 -28.63 31.87
N LEU A 7 14.97 -28.37 31.66
CA LEU A 7 15.42 -27.59 30.50
C LEU A 7 15.13 -28.27 29.17
N ARG A 8 15.29 -29.61 29.08
CA ARG A 8 14.91 -30.35 27.87
C ARG A 8 13.42 -30.27 27.61
N GLN A 9 12.59 -30.47 28.64
CA GLN A 9 11.14 -30.39 28.50
C GLN A 9 10.66 -28.99 28.10
N ALA A 10 11.27 -27.93 28.65
CA ALA A 10 10.99 -26.55 28.27
C ALA A 10 11.39 -26.25 26.81
N ARG A 11 12.55 -26.76 26.37
CA ARG A 11 12.99 -26.63 24.96
C ARG A 11 12.03 -27.34 24.01
N ASP A 12 11.65 -28.58 24.32
CA ASP A 12 10.78 -29.37 23.46
C ASP A 12 9.38 -28.73 23.34
N LEU A 13 8.88 -28.08 24.41
CA LEU A 13 7.65 -27.27 24.39
C LEU A 13 7.78 -26.04 23.47
N LEU A 14 8.87 -25.28 23.59
CA LEU A 14 9.11 -24.10 22.76
C LEU A 14 9.28 -24.46 21.28
N GLU A 15 9.95 -25.57 20.98
CA GLU A 15 10.09 -26.06 19.60
C GLU A 15 8.74 -26.45 19.00
N ALA A 16 7.86 -27.08 19.79
CA ALA A 16 6.51 -27.40 19.36
C ALA A 16 5.67 -26.14 19.10
N GLU A 17 5.77 -25.12 19.96
CA GLU A 17 5.06 -23.86 19.81
C GLU A 17 5.55 -23.07 18.58
N ILE A 18 6.87 -23.02 18.35
CA ILE A 18 7.45 -22.42 17.14
C ILE A 18 6.94 -23.14 15.88
N ALA A 19 6.87 -24.47 15.92
CA ALA A 19 6.38 -25.24 14.77
C ALA A 19 4.90 -24.96 14.49
N ASP A 20 4.08 -24.78 15.52
CA ASP A 20 2.66 -24.45 15.34
C ASP A 20 2.47 -23.03 14.80
N LEU A 21 3.19 -22.05 15.37
CA LEU A 21 3.18 -20.66 14.90
C LEU A 21 3.58 -20.55 13.43
N ARG A 22 4.57 -21.33 12.98
CA ARG A 22 4.97 -21.38 11.56
C ARG A 22 3.85 -21.88 10.66
N ARG A 23 3.15 -22.95 11.05
CA ARG A 23 1.99 -23.46 10.27
C ARG A 23 0.86 -22.46 10.21
N GLN A 24 0.56 -21.78 11.32
CA GLN A 24 -0.45 -20.74 11.36
C GLN A 24 -0.10 -19.57 10.44
N LEU A 25 1.18 -19.18 10.40
CA LEU A 25 1.67 -18.13 9.50
C LEU A 25 1.51 -18.54 8.03
N GLU A 26 1.99 -19.72 7.64
CA GLU A 26 1.84 -20.24 6.28
C GLU A 26 0.37 -20.28 5.82
N HIS A 27 -0.54 -20.69 6.71
CA HIS A 27 -1.97 -20.70 6.42
C HIS A 27 -2.55 -19.29 6.21
N LYS A 28 -2.16 -18.33 7.05
CA LYS A 28 -2.58 -16.93 6.92
C LYS A 28 -2.04 -16.31 5.64
N GLU A 29 -0.77 -16.54 5.31
CA GLU A 29 -0.17 -16.06 4.05
C GLU A 29 -0.85 -16.65 2.82
N ALA A 30 -1.15 -17.95 2.82
CA ALA A 30 -1.89 -18.59 1.73
C ALA A 30 -3.29 -18.00 1.58
N SER A 31 -3.97 -17.73 2.69
CA SER A 31 -5.31 -17.11 2.70
C SER A 31 -5.27 -15.68 2.16
N LEU A 32 -4.26 -14.90 2.54
CA LEU A 32 -4.04 -13.56 2.00
C LEU A 32 -3.79 -13.58 0.49
N LYS A 33 -2.96 -14.52 -0.01
CA LYS A 33 -2.73 -14.69 -1.45
C LYS A 33 -4.02 -15.00 -2.22
N ARG A 34 -4.89 -15.86 -1.68
CA ARG A 34 -6.20 -16.16 -2.29
C ARG A 34 -7.10 -14.94 -2.30
N LEU A 35 -7.14 -14.19 -1.20
CA LEU A 35 -7.94 -12.97 -1.11
C LEU A 35 -7.44 -11.88 -2.08
N GLN A 36 -6.13 -11.73 -2.23
CA GLN A 36 -5.53 -10.86 -3.24
C GLN A 36 -5.87 -11.30 -4.67
N ALA A 37 -5.90 -12.62 -4.94
CA ALA A 37 -6.32 -13.14 -6.24
C ALA A 37 -7.80 -12.89 -6.52
N PHE A 38 -8.67 -13.03 -5.51
CA PHE A 38 -10.10 -12.72 -5.61
C PHE A 38 -10.35 -11.23 -5.85
N LEU A 39 -9.65 -10.35 -5.13
CA LEU A 39 -9.73 -8.90 -5.33
C LEU A 39 -9.14 -8.43 -6.68
N ARG A 40 -8.37 -9.29 -7.35
CA ARG A 40 -7.85 -9.05 -8.70
C ARG A 40 -8.85 -9.42 -9.80
N GLU A 41 -10.06 -9.90 -9.48
CA GLU A 41 -11.13 -10.03 -10.47
C GLU A 41 -11.27 -8.72 -11.26
N PRO A 42 -11.39 -8.80 -12.60
CA PRO A 42 -11.15 -7.67 -13.48
C PRO A 42 -12.19 -6.59 -13.21
N GLN A 43 -11.73 -5.41 -12.82
CA GLN A 43 -12.59 -4.22 -12.79
C GLN A 43 -13.30 -4.10 -14.15
N PRO A 44 -14.62 -3.84 -14.16
CA PRO A 44 -15.38 -3.72 -15.40
C PRO A 44 -14.70 -2.69 -16.31
N ALA A 45 -14.54 -3.05 -17.58
CA ALA A 45 -13.73 -2.37 -18.60
C ALA A 45 -14.12 -0.90 -18.93
N GLY A 46 -14.99 -0.28 -18.14
CA GLY A 46 -15.46 1.11 -18.33
C GLY A 46 -14.69 2.18 -17.55
N GLU A 47 -13.96 1.83 -16.50
CA GLU A 47 -13.16 2.78 -15.70
C GLU A 47 -11.67 2.44 -15.82
N ARG A 48 -11.04 2.69 -16.97
CA ARG A 48 -9.57 2.71 -17.01
C ARG A 48 -9.11 3.89 -16.17
N THR A 49 -8.73 3.63 -14.92
CA THR A 49 -8.02 4.60 -14.08
C THR A 49 -6.81 5.12 -14.85
N SER A 50 -6.64 6.43 -14.89
CA SER A 50 -5.47 7.00 -15.55
C SER A 50 -4.19 6.58 -14.81
N LEU A 51 -3.06 6.49 -15.53
CA LEU A 51 -1.75 6.19 -14.94
C LEU A 51 -1.45 7.08 -13.72
N THR A 52 -1.82 8.36 -13.82
CA THR A 52 -1.71 9.32 -12.72
C THR A 52 -2.51 8.89 -11.50
N GLN A 53 -3.78 8.48 -11.67
CA GLN A 53 -4.61 8.00 -10.57
C GLN A 53 -4.06 6.72 -9.98
N GLU A 54 -3.55 5.80 -10.79
CA GLU A 54 -2.93 4.55 -10.32
C GLU A 54 -1.70 4.85 -9.44
N ILE A 55 -0.80 5.72 -9.90
CA ILE A 55 0.40 6.13 -9.15
C ILE A 55 0.02 6.82 -7.84
N VAL A 56 -0.95 7.74 -7.88
CA VAL A 56 -1.41 8.45 -6.67
C VAL A 56 -2.14 7.50 -5.71
N THR A 57 -2.84 6.47 -6.23
CA THR A 57 -3.46 5.43 -5.39
C THR A 57 -2.41 4.57 -4.70
N VAL A 58 -1.31 4.22 -5.37
CA VAL A 58 -0.18 3.52 -4.73
C VAL A 58 0.42 4.39 -3.61
N LEU A 59 0.70 5.66 -3.90
CA LEU A 59 1.20 6.60 -2.89
C LEU A 59 0.24 6.72 -1.69
N TYR A 60 -1.06 6.87 -1.96
CA TYR A 60 -2.08 7.00 -0.91
C TYR A 60 -2.02 5.81 0.06
N ASN A 61 -2.01 4.58 -0.47
CA ASN A 61 -1.96 3.38 0.36
C ASN A 61 -0.66 3.31 1.19
N LEU A 62 0.49 3.66 0.60
CA LEU A 62 1.78 3.62 1.31
C LEU A 62 1.85 4.64 2.45
N VAL A 63 1.17 5.79 2.31
CA VAL A 63 1.10 6.83 3.33
C VAL A 63 0.18 6.43 4.48
N GLN A 64 -0.91 5.69 4.23
CA GLN A 64 -1.80 5.25 5.32
C GLN A 64 -1.09 4.40 6.38
N ASP A 65 -0.02 3.70 6.00
CA ASP A 65 0.77 2.86 6.89
C ASP A 65 1.88 3.66 7.63
N ARG A 66 2.01 4.98 7.42
CA ARG A 66 3.15 5.80 7.89
C ARG A 66 2.80 7.25 8.23
N ASP A 67 3.24 7.72 9.40
CA ASP A 67 3.06 9.12 9.83
C ASP A 67 3.94 10.15 9.08
N ALA A 68 5.00 9.73 8.38
CA ALA A 68 6.06 10.63 7.90
C ALA A 68 6.15 10.81 6.37
N GLY A 69 5.16 10.37 5.59
CA GLY A 69 5.25 10.37 4.12
C GLY A 69 6.24 9.34 3.56
N VAL A 70 6.35 9.25 2.24
CA VAL A 70 6.98 8.13 1.53
C VAL A 70 7.96 8.63 0.46
N PRO A 71 9.20 8.11 0.38
CA PRO A 71 10.13 8.50 -0.66
C PRO A 71 9.69 7.95 -2.04
N ALA A 72 10.00 8.68 -3.11
CA ALA A 72 9.63 8.28 -4.48
C ALA A 72 10.11 6.86 -4.85
N ARG A 73 11.25 6.43 -4.31
CA ARG A 73 11.80 5.10 -4.57
C ARG A 73 10.83 3.99 -4.14
N GLU A 74 10.21 4.13 -2.98
CA GLU A 74 9.28 3.12 -2.48
C GLU A 74 7.98 3.10 -3.28
N VAL A 75 7.52 4.26 -3.74
CA VAL A 75 6.38 4.33 -4.67
C VAL A 75 6.69 3.62 -5.98
N VAL A 76 7.90 3.81 -6.52
CA VAL A 76 8.37 3.11 -7.73
C VAL A 76 8.39 1.60 -7.49
N GLU A 77 9.02 1.14 -6.42
CA GLU A 77 9.11 -0.29 -6.09
C GLU A 77 7.71 -0.92 -5.96
N ALA A 78 6.80 -0.28 -5.22
CA ALA A 78 5.43 -0.76 -5.04
C ALA A 78 4.61 -0.74 -6.34
N PHE A 79 4.81 0.27 -7.19
CA PHE A 79 4.11 0.35 -8.47
C PHE A 79 4.61 -0.72 -9.45
N THR A 80 5.92 -0.88 -9.58
CA THR A 80 6.53 -1.85 -10.50
C THR A 80 6.17 -3.30 -10.13
N GLN A 81 5.99 -3.62 -8.85
CA GLN A 81 5.48 -4.93 -8.41
C GLN A 81 4.05 -5.22 -8.91
N ARG A 82 3.23 -4.18 -9.11
CA ARG A 82 1.86 -4.32 -9.64
C ARG A 82 1.84 -4.27 -11.16
N ARG A 83 2.66 -3.41 -11.75
CA ARG A 83 2.61 -3.01 -13.16
C ARG A 83 4.02 -2.70 -13.69
N GLY A 84 4.57 -3.64 -14.47
CA GLY A 84 5.96 -3.59 -14.95
C GLY A 84 6.18 -2.92 -16.31
N ASP A 85 5.13 -2.47 -17.01
CA ASP A 85 5.20 -1.82 -18.32
C ASP A 85 5.53 -0.31 -18.24
N VAL A 86 5.59 0.25 -17.02
CA VAL A 86 5.89 1.67 -16.80
C VAL A 86 7.29 1.83 -16.23
N ASN A 87 8.11 2.68 -16.86
CA ASN A 87 9.47 2.93 -16.41
C ASN A 87 9.52 3.85 -15.17
N GLU A 88 10.60 3.75 -14.42
CA GLU A 88 10.82 4.53 -13.19
C GLU A 88 10.76 6.05 -13.43
N SER A 89 11.30 6.53 -14.56
CA SER A 89 11.33 7.96 -14.88
C SER A 89 9.94 8.54 -15.09
N THR A 90 9.01 7.78 -15.69
CA THR A 90 7.61 8.17 -15.85
C THR A 90 6.89 8.22 -14.50
N ILE A 91 7.15 7.26 -13.61
CA ILE A 91 6.55 7.25 -12.28
C ILE A 91 7.01 8.48 -11.48
N ARG A 92 8.33 8.75 -11.46
CA ARG A 92 8.91 9.90 -10.77
C ARG A 92 8.44 11.24 -11.35
N SER A 93 8.37 11.36 -12.67
CA SER A 93 7.90 12.59 -13.33
C SER A 93 6.42 12.82 -13.04
N THR A 94 5.60 11.77 -13.03
CA THR A 94 4.19 11.85 -12.66
C THR A 94 4.03 12.30 -11.20
N LEU A 95 4.77 11.70 -10.26
CA LEU A 95 4.79 12.12 -8.85
C LEU A 95 5.16 13.60 -8.70
N TYR A 96 6.17 14.07 -9.44
CA TYR A 96 6.52 15.48 -9.44
C TYR A 96 5.41 16.36 -10.00
N GLN A 97 4.78 15.97 -11.12
CA GLN A 97 3.71 16.75 -11.73
C GLN A 97 2.48 16.87 -10.83
N VAL A 98 2.06 15.79 -10.16
CA VAL A 98 0.88 15.82 -9.29
C VAL A 98 1.06 16.68 -8.05
N THR A 99 2.29 16.86 -7.55
CA THR A 99 2.55 17.77 -6.42
C THR A 99 2.28 19.24 -6.76
N ARG A 100 2.32 19.60 -8.04
CA ARG A 100 2.10 20.98 -8.51
C ARG A 100 0.66 21.22 -8.96
N LYS A 101 -0.17 20.18 -8.97
CA LYS A 101 -1.54 20.26 -9.45
C LYS A 101 -2.42 20.95 -8.40
N LEU A 102 -3.17 21.96 -8.83
CA LEU A 102 -4.13 22.65 -7.96
C LEU A 102 -5.36 21.77 -7.68
N SER A 103 -5.80 21.02 -8.68
CA SER A 103 -6.96 20.14 -8.55
C SER A 103 -6.60 18.83 -7.84
N PRO A 104 -7.39 18.42 -6.83
CA PRO A 104 -7.21 17.13 -6.18
C PRO A 104 -7.36 15.99 -7.18
N THR A 105 -6.59 14.93 -6.97
CA THR A 105 -6.64 13.74 -7.82
C THR A 105 -7.63 12.75 -7.22
N PRO A 106 -8.63 12.27 -7.98
CA PRO A 106 -9.57 11.26 -7.49
C PRO A 106 -8.88 9.89 -7.47
N VAL A 107 -8.88 9.25 -6.29
CA VAL A 107 -8.36 7.90 -6.07
C VAL A 107 -9.49 6.99 -5.60
N LYS A 108 -9.50 5.75 -6.10
CA LYS A 108 -10.50 4.74 -5.73
C LYS A 108 -9.95 3.92 -4.57
N VAL A 109 -10.62 3.97 -3.41
CA VAL A 109 -10.21 3.32 -2.17
C VAL A 109 -11.41 2.54 -1.63
N GLY A 110 -11.34 1.21 -1.66
CA GLY A 110 -12.48 0.34 -1.39
C GLY A 110 -13.63 0.63 -2.36
N ASP A 111 -14.82 0.90 -1.82
CA ASP A 111 -16.03 1.22 -2.59
C ASP A 111 -16.22 2.74 -2.83
N GLY A 112 -15.29 3.58 -2.35
CA GLY A 112 -15.39 5.04 -2.42
C GLY A 112 -14.35 5.70 -3.32
N VAL A 113 -14.68 6.91 -3.79
CA VAL A 113 -13.71 7.82 -4.44
C VAL A 113 -13.30 8.89 -3.44
N LYS A 114 -12.02 8.94 -3.10
CA LYS A 114 -11.41 10.01 -2.29
C LYS A 114 -10.71 11.02 -3.20
N HIS A 115 -10.75 12.29 -2.83
CA HIS A 115 -10.04 13.35 -3.53
C HIS A 115 -8.79 13.70 -2.74
N VAL A 116 -7.61 13.49 -3.31
CA VAL A 116 -6.34 13.66 -2.60
C VAL A 116 -5.45 14.70 -3.24
N LYS A 117 -4.79 15.50 -2.42
CA LYS A 117 -3.76 16.44 -2.84
C LYS A 117 -2.39 15.89 -2.44
N VAL A 118 -1.51 15.76 -3.42
CA VAL A 118 -0.16 15.25 -3.18
C VAL A 118 0.72 16.40 -2.70
N ARG A 119 1.37 16.21 -1.56
CA ARG A 119 2.33 17.15 -0.98
C ARG A 119 3.74 16.57 -1.08
N LYS A 120 4.74 17.44 -1.17
CA LYS A 120 6.15 17.04 -1.20
C LYS A 120 6.91 17.77 -0.09
N HIS A 121 7.52 17.00 0.79
CA HIS A 121 8.35 17.48 1.89
C HIS A 121 9.77 16.94 1.72
N GLY A 122 10.63 17.72 1.06
CA GLY A 122 12.00 17.29 0.74
C GLY A 122 12.02 16.06 -0.17
N PRO A 123 12.59 14.92 0.25
CA PRO A 123 12.60 13.68 -0.53
C PRO A 123 11.29 12.87 -0.43
N LEU A 124 10.38 13.25 0.48
CA LEU A 124 9.18 12.49 0.83
C LEU A 124 7.95 13.09 0.14
N TYR A 125 7.04 12.20 -0.24
CA TYR A 125 5.72 12.50 -0.80
C TYR A 125 4.67 12.08 0.21
N ASP A 126 3.65 12.91 0.34
CA ASP A 126 2.55 12.72 1.28
C ASP A 126 1.22 13.03 0.57
N VAL A 127 0.11 12.65 1.19
CA VAL A 127 -1.23 12.90 0.66
C VAL A 127 -2.11 13.54 1.71
N GLU A 128 -2.87 14.54 1.28
CA GLU A 128 -3.91 15.16 2.08
C GLU A 128 -5.27 14.81 1.48
N GLU A 129 -6.16 14.21 2.27
CA GLU A 129 -7.54 13.98 1.88
C GLU A 129 -8.31 15.30 1.91
N ILE A 130 -8.97 15.63 0.81
CA ILE A 130 -9.82 16.80 0.71
C ILE A 130 -11.27 16.35 0.70
N SER A 131 -12.01 16.81 1.71
CA SER A 131 -13.44 16.61 1.83
C SER A 131 -14.18 17.31 0.67
N PRO A 132 -15.29 16.72 0.17
CA PRO A 132 -16.05 17.30 -0.93
C PRO A 132 -16.62 18.69 -0.65
N GLU A 133 -16.82 19.05 0.62
CA GLU A 133 -17.29 20.39 1.05
C GLU A 133 -16.29 21.51 0.72
N THR A 134 -14.99 21.20 0.69
CA THR A 134 -13.93 22.17 0.37
C THR A 134 -13.77 22.39 -1.14
N LEU A 135 -14.29 21.48 -1.97
CA LEU A 135 -14.26 21.60 -3.44
C LEU A 135 -15.22 22.66 -3.98
N THR A 136 -16.23 23.07 -3.20
CA THR A 136 -17.30 23.98 -3.65
C THR A 136 -16.95 25.46 -3.47
N ILE A 137 -15.98 25.80 -2.61
CA ILE A 137 -15.67 27.19 -2.24
C ILE A 137 -14.77 27.90 -3.27
N ASN A 138 -14.08 27.15 -4.13
CA ASN A 138 -13.13 27.69 -5.13
C ASN A 138 -13.65 27.68 -6.57
N ARG A 139 -14.98 27.68 -6.78
CA ARG A 139 -15.58 27.83 -8.11
C ARG A 139 -16.14 29.22 -8.34
#